data_AF-A0A8C3S2D5-F1
#
_entry.id   AF-A0A8C3S2D5-F1
#
_cell.length_a   1.000
_cell.length_b   1.000
_cell.length_c   1.000
_cell.angle_alpha   90.00
_cell.angle_beta   90.00
_cell.angle_gamma   90.00
#
_symmetry.space_group_name_H-M   'P 1'
#
loop_
_entity.id
_entity.type
_entity.pdbx_description
1 polymer ?
#
loop_
_entity_poly.entity_id
_entity_poly.type
_entity_poly.pdbx_seq_one_letter_code
_entity_poly.pdbx_strand_id
1 'polypeptide(L)' 'MHVFLAVKPRTCPVVTVRCKMLNPPNRCESDNCDCPGPMKCCMSVCGKECLHPNQGTTLGQYF' A
#
# COMPACT_ATOMS: atom_id res chain seq x y z
N MET A 1 6.48 31.55 -5.10
CA MET A 1 6.25 30.55 -4.03
C MET A 1 5.93 29.23 -4.70
N HIS A 2 6.94 28.40 -4.99
CA HIS A 2 6.67 27.04 -5.47
C HIS A 2 6.15 26.24 -4.29
N VAL A 3 4.86 25.91 -4.30
CA VAL A 3 4.28 24.96 -3.37
C VAL A 3 4.90 23.61 -3.69
N PHE A 4 5.90 23.19 -2.91
CA PHE A 4 6.32 21.80 -2.90
C PHE A 4 5.19 21.00 -2.26
N LEU A 5 4.23 20.57 -3.08
CA LEU A 5 3.39 19.44 -2.71
C LEU A 5 4.37 18.29 -2.52
N ALA A 6 4.52 17.81 -1.30
CA ALA A 6 5.22 16.57 -1.03
C ALA A 6 4.53 15.49 -1.86
N VAL A 7 5.09 15.15 -3.02
CA VAL A 7 4.59 14.10 -3.88
C VAL A 7 4.91 12.80 -3.15
N LYS A 8 3.93 12.31 -2.37
CA LYS A 8 3.94 10.98 -1.77
C LYS A 8 4.44 10.01 -2.86
N PRO A 9 5.47 9.18 -2.61
CA PRO A 9 6.00 8.28 -3.63
C PRO A 9 4.83 7.50 -4.26
N ARG A 10 4.79 7.45 -5.59
CA ARG A 10 3.50 7.53 -6.29
C ARG A 10 2.75 6.20 -6.40
N THR A 11 3.40 5.08 -6.06
CA THR A 11 2.93 3.75 -6.50
C THR A 11 3.01 2.72 -5.38
N CYS A 12 2.01 1.82 -5.35
CA CYS A 12 2.00 0.65 -4.49
C CYS A 12 3.13 -0.33 -4.84
N PRO A 13 3.58 -1.16 -3.89
CA PRO A 13 4.48 -2.27 -4.18
C PRO A 13 3.83 -3.27 -5.15
N VAL A 14 4.65 -3.91 -5.98
CA VAL A 14 4.19 -4.99 -6.86
C VAL A 14 4.03 -6.25 -6.02
N VAL A 15 2.82 -6.82 -6.05
CA VAL A 15 2.52 -8.08 -5.37
C VAL A 15 2.37 -9.18 -6.40
N THR A 16 3.26 -10.17 -6.33
CA THR A 16 3.30 -11.32 -7.27
C THR A 16 2.62 -12.57 -6.73
N VAL A 17 2.23 -12.59 -5.46
CA VAL A 17 1.59 -13.72 -4.78
C VAL A 17 0.23 -13.31 -4.22
N ARG A 18 -0.77 -14.20 -4.28
CA ARG A 18 -2.10 -13.95 -3.73
C ARG A 18 -2.60 -15.15 -2.92
N CYS A 19 -3.31 -14.88 -1.84
CA CYS A 19 -4.00 -15.91 -1.07
C CYS A 19 -5.14 -16.52 -1.89
N LYS A 20 -5.45 -17.79 -1.64
CA LYS A 20 -6.58 -18.50 -2.27
C LYS A 20 -7.90 -18.27 -1.52
N MET A 21 -8.21 -17.02 -1.22
CA MET A 21 -9.49 -16.62 -0.63
C MET A 21 -10.35 -15.96 -1.71
N LEU A 22 -11.62 -16.33 -1.78
CA LEU A 22 -12.55 -15.74 -2.76
C LEU A 22 -12.77 -14.24 -2.49
N ASN A 23 -12.96 -13.90 -1.21
CA ASN A 23 -13.19 -12.53 -0.74
C ASN A 23 -12.24 -12.22 0.42
N PRO A 24 -10.97 -11.87 0.14
CA PRO A 24 -10.04 -11.47 1.18
C PRO A 24 -10.48 -10.14 1.81
N PRO A 25 -10.33 -9.96 3.12
CA PRO A 25 -10.76 -8.75 3.82
C PRO A 25 -9.89 -7.55 3.44
N ASN A 26 -10.51 -6.41 3.16
CA ASN A 26 -9.81 -5.15 2.95
C ASN A 26 -9.72 -4.39 4.28
N ARG A 27 -8.53 -3.91 4.62
CA ARG A 27 -8.29 -3.06 5.81
C ARG A 27 -8.41 -1.56 5.50
N CYS A 28 -8.51 -1.22 4.23
CA CYS A 28 -8.70 0.13 3.71
C CYS A 28 -9.39 0.04 2.35
N GLU A 29 -10.06 1.11 1.93
CA GLU A 29 -10.64 1.20 0.59
C GLU A 29 -9.98 2.30 -0.25
N SER A 30 -9.50 3.37 0.39
CA SER A 30 -8.92 4.55 -0.24
C SER A 30 -7.68 5.07 0.51
N ASP A 31 -6.78 5.74 -0.22
CA ASP A 31 -5.50 6.21 0.30
C ASP A 31 -5.60 7.28 1.40
N ASN A 32 -6.56 8.22 1.27
CA ASN A 32 -6.49 9.49 2.01
C ASN A 32 -7.27 9.50 3.32
N CYS A 33 -8.33 8.70 3.42
CA CYS A 33 -9.19 8.67 4.61
C CYS A 33 -8.94 7.43 5.48
N ASP A 34 -8.56 6.31 4.88
CA ASP A 34 -8.38 5.05 5.62
C ASP A 34 -6.94 4.83 6.09
N CYS A 35 -5.96 5.48 5.43
CA CYS A 35 -4.56 5.28 5.73
C CYS A 35 -3.94 6.50 6.43
N PRO A 36 -3.29 6.30 7.59
CA PRO A 36 -2.66 7.41 8.31
C PRO A 36 -1.41 7.90 7.59
N GLY A 37 -1.22 9.23 7.58
CA GLY A 37 0.02 9.87 7.16
C GLY A 37 0.46 9.53 5.73
N PRO A 38 1.72 9.10 5.51
CA PRO A 38 2.24 8.91 4.17
C PRO A 38 1.82 7.58 3.51
N MET A 39 1.03 6.72 4.17
CA MET A 39 0.63 5.41 3.66
C MET A 39 -0.40 5.48 2.52
N LYS A 40 -0.45 4.46 1.67
CA LYS A 40 -1.44 4.30 0.60
C LYS A 40 -2.17 2.97 0.78
N CYS A 41 -3.44 2.92 0.37
CA CYS A 41 -4.21 1.70 0.37
C CYS A 41 -3.83 0.87 -0.86
N CYS A 42 -3.12 -0.24 -0.63
CA CYS A 42 -2.49 -1.04 -1.66
C CYS A 42 -2.95 -2.49 -1.58
N MET A 43 -2.99 -3.17 -2.73
CA MET A 43 -3.16 -4.62 -2.74
C MET A 43 -1.96 -5.29 -2.05
N SER A 44 -2.23 -6.17 -1.11
CA SER A 44 -1.29 -7.04 -0.41
C SER A 44 -1.49 -8.49 -0.88
N VAL A 45 -0.83 -9.43 -0.20
CA VAL A 45 -0.98 -10.88 -0.46
C VAL A 45 -2.43 -11.32 -0.28
N CYS A 46 -3.16 -10.72 0.67
CA CYS A 46 -4.53 -11.08 0.95
C CYS A 46 -5.39 -9.85 1.27
N GLY A 47 -5.94 -9.21 0.23
CA GLY A 47 -6.79 -8.02 0.34
C GLY A 47 -6.00 -6.71 0.26
N LYS A 48 -6.64 -5.59 0.63
CA LYS A 48 -6.03 -4.25 0.67
C LYS A 48 -5.50 -3.91 2.06
N GLU A 49 -4.32 -3.29 2.10
CA GLU A 49 -3.67 -2.81 3.34
C GLU A 49 -3.00 -1.46 3.13
N CYS A 50 -2.86 -0.67 4.20
CA CYS A 50 -2.12 0.58 4.17
C CYS A 50 -0.61 0.29 4.15
N LEU A 51 0.02 0.52 3.00
CA LEU A 51 1.45 0.29 2.78
C LEU A 51 2.17 1.61 2.58
N HIS A 52 3.44 1.65 2.99
CA HIS A 52 4.30 2.77 2.64
C HIS A 52 4.56 2.74 1.12
N PRO A 53 4.50 3.90 0.45
CA PRO A 53 4.89 4.01 -0.94
C PRO A 53 6.41 3.84 -1.09
N ASN A 54 6.86 2.59 -1.13
CA ASN A 54 8.19 2.08 -1.46
C ASN A 54 9.42 2.89 -0.99
N GLN A 55 10.15 2.33 -0.02
CA GLN A 55 11.53 1.94 -0.32
C GLN A 55 11.41 0.58 -1.06
N GLY A 56 12.03 0.44 -2.22
CA GLY A 56 11.75 -0.66 -3.16
C GLY A 56 11.99 -2.07 -2.61
N THR A 57 11.24 -3.04 -3.17
CA THR A 57 11.44 -4.49 -3.06
C THR A 57 11.54 -5.04 -1.63
N THR A 58 10.39 -5.40 -1.04
CA THR A 58 10.38 -6.31 0.12
C THR A 58 9.93 -7.70 -0.32
N LEU A 59 10.84 -8.41 -0.98
CA LEU A 59 10.93 -9.87 -0.86
C LEU A 59 11.49 -10.12 0.55
N GLY A 60 10.61 -10.32 1.53
CA GLY A 60 11.01 -10.78 2.87
C GLY A 60 11.21 -9.73 3.96
N GLN A 61 10.16 -9.00 4.33
CA GLN A 61 10.11 -8.36 5.66
C GLN A 61 8.81 -8.72 6.38
N TYR A 62 8.64 -10.03 6.53
CA TYR A 62 7.86 -10.67 7.59
C TYR A 62 8.63 -11.92 8.08
N PHE A 63 9.93 -11.75 8.33
CA PHE A 63 10.67 -12.52 9.33
C PHE A 63 11.11 -11.55 10.41
#